data_AF-A0A3S0V817-F1
#
_entry.id   AF-A0A3S0V817-F1
#
_cell.length_a   1.000
_cell.length_b   1.000
_cell.length_c   1.000
_cell.angle_alpha   90.00
_cell.angle_beta   90.00
_cell.angle_gamma   90.00
#
_symmetry.space_group_name_H-M   'P 1'
#
loop_
_entity.id
_entity.type
_entity.pdbx_description
1 polymer ?
#
loop_
_entity_poly.entity_id
_entity_poly.type
_entity_poly.pdbx_seq_one_letter_code
_entity_poly.pdbx_strand_id
1 'polypeptide(L)'
;MLRMREVILMSASDGGRGPFRKRRRSNIDGARSTIKVTVSEVERAALYRLESETGRSAQTIMLSAALDGSGESTVDRRALAAELMMARQQLAAVGNNLNQLARHANATSEFPMEAELMTNEIRDQLRTIRQTLDKLE
;
A
#
# COMPACT_ATOMS: atom_id res chain seq x y z
N MET A 1 -44.96 -28.57 38.31
CA MET A 1 -43.80 -29.38 37.89
C MET A 1 -42.68 -28.44 37.44
N LEU A 2 -41.57 -28.43 38.15
CA LEU A 2 -40.36 -27.63 37.92
C LEU A 2 -39.53 -28.22 36.76
N ARG A 3 -38.98 -27.39 35.86
CA ARG A 3 -37.60 -27.45 35.30
C ARG A 3 -37.30 -26.07 34.67
N MET A 4 -36.57 -25.18 35.35
CA MET A 4 -35.10 -25.04 35.36
C MET A 4 -34.57 -24.58 33.99
N ARG A 5 -34.51 -23.26 33.75
CA ARG A 5 -33.29 -22.42 33.78
C ARG A 5 -32.14 -22.99 32.95
N GLU A 6 -31.88 -22.35 31.80
CA GLU A 6 -30.51 -22.08 31.38
C GLU A 6 -30.44 -20.69 30.74
N VAL A 7 -29.51 -19.91 31.27
CA VAL A 7 -29.09 -18.56 30.88
C VAL A 7 -27.74 -18.77 30.20
N ILE A 8 -27.44 -18.03 29.12
CA ILE A 8 -26.13 -17.45 28.73
C ILE A 8 -26.35 -16.84 27.32
N LEU A 9 -26.53 -15.52 27.23
CA LEU A 9 -25.52 -14.49 26.96
C LEU A 9 -24.95 -14.50 25.52
N MET A 10 -25.39 -13.50 24.76
CA MET A 10 -24.60 -12.59 23.92
C MET A 10 -23.28 -13.11 23.33
N SER A 11 -23.23 -13.20 22.00
CA SER A 11 -22.03 -12.81 21.25
C SER A 11 -22.41 -12.31 19.86
N ALA A 12 -22.13 -11.04 19.64
CA ALA A 12 -22.11 -10.43 18.32
C ALA A 12 -20.85 -10.88 17.58
N SER A 13 -20.99 -11.25 16.31
CA SER A 13 -19.89 -11.18 15.35
C SER A 13 -20.43 -10.68 14.02
N ASP A 14 -20.48 -9.35 13.93
CA ASP A 14 -20.52 -8.60 12.69
C ASP A 14 -19.28 -8.98 11.85
N GLY A 15 -19.51 -9.67 10.74
CA GLY A 15 -18.45 -10.39 10.04
C GLY A 15 -18.84 -10.74 8.60
N GLY A 16 -18.96 -9.73 7.76
CA GLY A 16 -19.21 -9.93 6.33
C GLY A 16 -18.96 -8.69 5.50
N ARG A 17 -17.69 -8.26 5.39
CA ARG A 17 -17.26 -7.26 4.40
C ARG A 17 -17.67 -7.75 3.00
N GLY A 18 -18.71 -7.12 2.44
CA GLY A 18 -19.26 -7.45 1.13
C GLY A 18 -18.22 -7.33 0.01
N PRO A 19 -18.40 -8.06 -1.10
CA PRO A 19 -17.36 -8.28 -2.09
C PRO A 19 -16.99 -6.97 -2.79
N PHE A 20 -15.70 -6.71 -2.91
CA PHE A 20 -15.14 -5.72 -3.82
C PHE A 20 -15.57 -6.06 -5.24
N ARG A 21 -16.76 -5.56 -5.60
CA ARG A 21 -17.31 -5.63 -6.94
C ARG A 21 -16.35 -4.82 -7.80
N LYS A 22 -15.48 -5.48 -8.59
CA LYS A 22 -14.64 -4.85 -9.62
C LYS A 22 -15.57 -3.94 -10.42
N ARG A 23 -15.52 -2.65 -10.13
CA ARG A 23 -16.40 -1.65 -10.73
C ARG A 23 -15.94 -1.59 -12.18
N ARG A 24 -16.68 -2.25 -13.08
CA ARG A 24 -16.48 -2.06 -14.52
C ARG A 24 -16.55 -0.54 -14.74
N ARG A 25 -15.55 0.00 -15.45
CA ARG A 25 -15.58 1.40 -15.88
C ARG A 25 -16.94 1.66 -16.53
N SER A 26 -17.54 2.81 -16.22
CA SER A 26 -18.74 3.27 -16.93
C SER A 26 -18.47 3.23 -18.43
N ASN A 27 -19.47 2.82 -19.21
CA ASN A 27 -19.39 2.98 -20.65
C ASN A 27 -19.18 4.47 -20.93
N ILE A 28 -18.15 4.79 -21.70
CA ILE A 28 -17.85 6.16 -22.12
C ILE A 28 -18.92 6.57 -23.12
N ASP A 29 -19.57 7.71 -22.91
CA ASP A 29 -20.43 8.36 -23.90
C ASP A 29 -19.55 9.07 -24.93
N GLY A 30 -19.57 8.59 -26.18
CA GLY A 30 -18.82 9.19 -27.29
C GLY A 30 -18.32 8.20 -28.35
N ALA A 31 -17.82 8.75 -29.45
CA ALA A 31 -17.23 7.97 -30.55
C ALA A 31 -15.93 7.30 -30.11
N ARG A 32 -15.80 5.99 -30.36
CA ARG A 32 -14.60 5.20 -30.05
C ARG A 32 -13.70 5.12 -31.28
N SER A 33 -12.42 5.45 -31.14
CA SER A 33 -11.40 5.18 -32.15
C SER A 33 -10.52 4.01 -31.71
N THR A 34 -10.11 3.17 -32.66
CA THR A 34 -9.18 2.06 -32.41
C THR A 34 -7.82 2.40 -33.00
N ILE A 35 -6.77 2.28 -32.20
CA ILE A 35 -5.39 2.44 -32.64
C ILE A 35 -4.81 1.05 -32.90
N LYS A 36 -4.30 0.81 -34.12
CA LYS A 36 -3.57 -0.41 -34.46
C LYS A 36 -2.08 -0.13 -34.35
N VAL A 37 -1.37 -1.00 -33.62
CA VAL A 37 0.08 -0.94 -33.46
C VAL A 37 0.66 -2.23 -33.98
N THR A 38 1.57 -2.12 -34.94
CA THR A 38 2.37 -3.25 -35.43
C THR A 38 3.62 -3.34 -34.57
N VAL A 39 3.90 -4.54 -34.06
CA VAL A 39 5.07 -4.80 -33.21
C VAL A 39 5.93 -5.88 -33.84
N SER A 40 7.24 -5.74 -33.70
CA SER A 40 8.20 -6.79 -33.99
C SER A 40 8.09 -7.93 -32.97
N GLU A 41 8.71 -9.08 -33.27
CA GLU A 41 8.75 -10.22 -32.36
C GLU A 41 9.46 -9.89 -31.04
N VAL A 42 10.52 -9.09 -31.09
CA VAL A 42 11.29 -8.65 -29.92
C VAL A 42 10.43 -7.77 -29.01
N GLU A 43 9.73 -6.79 -29.57
CA GLU A 43 8.82 -5.92 -28.81
C GLU A 43 7.65 -6.71 -28.22
N ARG A 44 7.15 -7.71 -28.96
CA ARG A 44 6.09 -8.59 -28.46
C ARG A 44 6.56 -9.45 -27.29
N ALA A 45 7.79 -9.96 -27.32
CA ALA A 45 8.38 -10.69 -26.20
C ALA A 45 8.54 -9.80 -24.95
N ALA A 46 8.97 -8.56 -25.12
CA ALA A 46 9.08 -7.59 -24.03
C ALA A 46 7.70 -7.31 -23.39
N LEU A 47 6.66 -7.12 -24.21
CA LEU A 47 5.29 -6.95 -23.71
C LEU A 47 4.81 -8.17 -22.93
N TYR A 48 5.05 -9.39 -23.42
CA TYR A 48 4.64 -10.60 -22.70
C TYR A 48 5.29 -10.69 -21.31
N ARG A 49 6.55 -10.31 -21.19
CA ARG A 49 7.22 -10.24 -19.89
C ARG A 49 6.48 -9.27 -18.95
N LEU A 50 6.21 -8.05 -19.41
CA LEU A 50 5.49 -7.04 -18.63
C LEU A 50 4.05 -7.46 -18.29
N GLU A 51 3.36 -8.17 -19.19
CA GLU A 51 2.04 -8.74 -18.92
C GLU A 51 2.11 -9.76 -17.78
N SER A 52 3.14 -10.62 -17.77
CA SER A 52 3.34 -11.63 -16.72
C SER A 52 3.69 -11.03 -15.36
N GLU A 53 4.51 -9.97 -15.34
CA GLU A 53 4.95 -9.30 -14.11
C GLU A 53 3.82 -8.46 -13.50
N THR A 54 3.04 -7.76 -14.33
CA THR A 54 2.03 -6.81 -13.85
C THR A 54 0.60 -7.36 -13.81
N GLY A 55 0.34 -8.49 -14.47
CA GLY A 55 -0.99 -9.08 -14.61
C GLY A 55 -1.96 -8.23 -15.44
N ARG A 56 -1.44 -7.33 -16.29
CA ARG A 56 -2.23 -6.40 -17.12
C ARG A 56 -2.06 -6.75 -18.60
N SER A 57 -3.03 -6.37 -19.43
CA SER A 57 -2.90 -6.56 -20.88
C SER A 57 -1.93 -5.59 -21.52
N ALA A 58 -1.29 -6.00 -22.61
CA ALA A 58 -0.34 -5.22 -23.40
C ALA A 58 -0.95 -3.87 -23.81
N GLN A 59 -2.22 -3.85 -24.21
CA GLN A 59 -2.95 -2.62 -24.55
C GLN A 59 -3.03 -1.64 -23.37
N THR A 60 -3.26 -2.15 -22.16
CA THR A 60 -3.34 -1.33 -20.95
C THR A 60 -1.97 -0.78 -20.58
N ILE A 61 -0.92 -1.57 -20.78
CA ILE A 61 0.48 -1.16 -20.55
C ILE A 61 0.88 -0.06 -21.52
N MET A 62 0.69 -0.29 -22.83
CA MET A 62 0.96 0.71 -23.88
C MET A 62 0.18 2.00 -23.69
N LEU A 63 -1.13 1.89 -23.44
CA LEU A 63 -1.99 3.06 -23.24
C LEU A 63 -1.57 3.85 -22.01
N SER A 64 -1.16 3.16 -20.94
CA SER A 64 -0.61 3.82 -19.77
C SER A 64 0.65 4.59 -20.12
N ALA A 65 1.67 3.91 -20.67
CA ALA A 65 2.94 4.53 -21.03
C ALA A 65 2.76 5.74 -21.98
N ALA A 66 1.84 5.65 -22.93
CA ALA A 66 1.53 6.73 -23.87
C ALA A 66 0.82 7.93 -23.20
N LEU A 67 -0.12 7.70 -22.29
CA LEU A 67 -0.85 8.76 -21.58
C LEU A 67 -0.02 9.41 -20.48
N ASP A 68 0.96 8.68 -19.94
CA ASP A 68 1.79 9.15 -18.84
C ASP A 68 2.88 10.12 -19.30
N GLY A 69 3.14 10.25 -20.61
CA GLY A 69 3.94 11.29 -21.26
C GLY A 69 5.43 11.31 -20.92
N SER A 70 5.85 10.64 -19.84
CA SER A 70 7.23 10.60 -19.34
C SER A 70 7.97 9.28 -19.63
N GLY A 71 7.31 8.31 -20.30
CA GLY A 71 7.87 6.97 -20.53
C GLY A 71 7.77 6.01 -19.34
N GLU A 72 7.18 6.47 -18.23
CA GLU A 72 7.01 5.71 -16.99
C GLU A 72 5.53 5.37 -16.78
N SER A 73 5.19 4.12 -16.47
CA SER A 73 3.80 3.65 -16.51
C SER A 73 3.02 3.99 -15.23
N THR A 74 1.68 4.09 -15.31
CA THR A 74 0.78 4.23 -14.15
C THR A 74 0.88 3.05 -13.17
N VAL A 75 1.54 1.96 -13.54
CA VAL A 75 1.86 0.87 -12.63
C VAL A 75 3.02 1.31 -11.72
N ASP A 76 4.07 1.85 -12.32
CA ASP A 76 5.26 2.33 -11.62
C ASP A 76 4.92 3.46 -10.66
N ARG A 77 4.09 4.43 -11.09
CA ARG A 77 3.61 5.49 -10.18
C ARG A 77 2.75 4.98 -9.02
N ARG A 78 1.98 3.91 -9.21
CA ARG A 78 1.17 3.32 -8.13
C ARG A 78 2.03 2.53 -7.16
N ALA A 79 3.06 1.83 -7.64
CA ALA A 79 4.04 1.17 -6.81
C ALA A 79 4.79 2.20 -5.96
N LEU A 80 5.33 3.25 -6.59
CA LEU A 80 5.97 4.38 -5.92
C LEU A 80 5.06 5.03 -4.86
N ALA A 81 3.79 5.28 -5.20
CA ALA A 81 2.83 5.85 -4.26
C ALA A 81 2.55 4.92 -3.06
N ALA A 82 2.50 3.60 -3.28
CA ALA A 82 2.34 2.63 -2.20
C ALA A 82 3.58 2.60 -1.28
N GLU A 83 4.78 2.63 -1.85
CA GLU A 83 6.03 2.68 -1.10
C GLU A 83 6.16 3.98 -0.28
N LEU A 84 5.80 5.14 -0.85
CA LEU A 84 5.72 6.40 -0.14
C LEU A 84 4.69 6.38 1.01
N MET A 85 3.54 5.75 0.81
CA MET A 85 2.54 5.58 1.87
C MET A 85 3.07 4.72 3.01
N MET A 86 3.81 3.66 2.71
CA MET A 86 4.46 2.81 3.73
C MET A 86 5.50 3.60 4.52
N ALA A 87 6.38 4.36 3.84
CA ALA A 87 7.37 5.21 4.48
C ALA A 87 6.71 6.27 5.39
N ARG A 88 5.62 6.91 4.92
CA ARG A 88 4.84 7.85 5.73
C ARG A 88 4.28 7.21 7.00
N GLN A 89 3.76 5.98 6.91
CA GLN A 89 3.22 5.28 8.07
C GLN A 89 4.31 4.94 9.10
N GLN A 90 5.50 4.56 8.64
CA GLN A 90 6.65 4.32 9.51
C GLN A 90 7.11 5.61 10.20
N LEU A 91 7.17 6.74 9.49
CA LEU A 91 7.48 8.04 10.08
C LEU A 91 6.46 8.46 11.15
N ALA A 92 5.17 8.19 10.92
CA ALA A 92 4.12 8.45 11.92
C ALA A 92 4.32 7.59 13.19
N ALA A 93 4.73 6.33 13.04
CA ALA A 93 5.05 5.47 14.18
C ALA A 93 6.25 6.00 14.98
N VAL A 94 7.32 6.40 14.29
CA VAL A 94 8.50 7.03 14.93
C VAL A 94 8.10 8.30 15.69
N GLY A 95 7.29 9.17 15.09
CA GLY A 95 6.81 10.40 15.74
C GLY A 95 6.00 10.12 17.00
N ASN A 96 5.15 9.08 16.97
CA ASN A 96 4.39 8.66 18.15
C ASN A 96 5.31 8.14 19.27
N ASN A 97 6.34 7.36 18.93
CA ASN A 97 7.30 6.85 19.90
C ASN A 97 8.13 7.99 20.53
N LEU A 98 8.59 8.96 19.72
CA LEU A 98 9.26 10.16 20.23
C LEU A 98 8.36 10.98 21.16
N ASN A 99 7.07 11.10 20.84
CA ASN A 99 6.12 11.82 21.68
C ASN A 99 5.87 11.08 23.01
N GLN A 100 5.88 9.74 23.00
CA GLN A 100 5.80 8.93 24.22
C GLN A 100 7.04 9.12 25.10
N LEU A 101 8.23 9.11 24.50
CA LEU A 101 9.49 9.39 25.21
C LEU A 101 9.50 10.78 25.83
N ALA A 102 9.08 11.80 25.07
CA ALA A 102 9.00 13.17 25.56
C ALA A 102 8.04 13.29 26.76
N ARG A 103 6.87 12.64 26.69
CA ARG A 103 5.91 12.61 27.81
C ARG A 103 6.46 11.89 29.02
N HIS A 104 7.12 10.75 28.85
CA HIS A 104 7.73 10.00 29.95
C HIS A 104 8.86 10.79 30.63
N ALA A 105 9.73 11.42 29.84
CA ALA A 105 10.80 12.28 30.36
C ALA A 105 10.23 13.48 31.12
N ASN A 106 9.20 14.14 30.58
CA ASN A 106 8.54 15.26 31.26
C ASN A 106 7.77 14.85 32.53
N ALA A 107 7.29 13.61 32.62
CA ALA A 107 6.54 13.11 33.78
C ALA A 107 7.45 12.62 34.92
N THR A 108 8.63 12.09 34.60
CA THR A 108 9.46 11.33 35.55
C THR A 108 10.79 12.01 35.87
N SER A 109 11.25 12.98 35.07
CA SER A 109 12.57 13.65 35.16
C SER A 109 13.80 12.72 35.16
N GLU A 110 13.59 11.41 35.00
CA GLU A 110 14.61 10.38 34.79
C GLU A 110 14.38 9.73 33.43
N PHE A 111 15.46 9.34 32.74
CA PHE A 111 15.40 8.65 31.44
C PHE A 111 15.30 7.14 31.70
N PRO A 112 14.12 6.51 31.57
CA PRO A 112 13.94 5.12 31.98
C PRO A 112 14.70 4.16 31.06
N MET A 113 15.03 2.97 31.55
CA MET A 113 15.65 1.92 30.75
C MET A 113 14.75 1.50 29.55
N GLU A 114 13.43 1.67 29.63
CA GLU A 114 12.51 1.52 28.49
C GLU A 114 12.76 2.57 27.37
N ALA A 115 13.31 3.73 27.71
CA ALA A 115 13.62 4.75 26.71
C ALA A 115 14.79 4.33 25.82
N GLU A 116 15.76 3.58 26.34
CA GLU A 116 16.87 3.04 25.56
C GLU A 116 16.39 2.01 24.54
N LEU A 117 15.47 1.12 24.94
CA LEU A 117 14.79 0.18 24.04
C LEU A 117 13.99 0.91 22.95
N MET A 118 13.22 1.92 23.31
CA MET A 118 12.41 2.69 22.36
C MET A 118 13.29 3.51 21.40
N THR A 119 14.46 3.98 21.85
CA THR A 119 15.44 4.68 21.01
C THR A 119 16.07 3.72 19.99
N ASN A 120 16.32 2.47 20.37
CA ASN A 120 16.79 1.43 19.45
C ASN A 120 15.73 1.07 18.41
N GLU A 121 14.46 0.92 18.81
CA GLU A 121 13.35 0.70 17.87
C GLU A 121 13.21 1.86 16.87
N ILE A 122 13.28 3.10 17.34
CA ILE A 122 13.26 4.29 16.46
C ILE A 122 14.44 4.25 15.47
N ARG A 123 15.64 3.88 15.93
CA ARG A 123 16.83 3.78 15.07
C ARG A 123 16.66 2.72 13.98
N ASP A 124 16.09 1.57 14.31
CA ASP A 124 15.82 0.49 13.34
C ASP A 124 14.71 0.85 12.35
N GLN A 125 13.67 1.54 12.81
CA GLN A 125 12.61 2.08 11.93
C GLN A 125 13.18 3.13 10.96
N LEU A 126 14.01 4.05 11.43
CA LEU A 126 14.69 5.04 10.58
C LEU A 126 15.64 4.40 9.58
N ARG A 127 16.35 3.32 9.96
CA ARG A 127 17.18 2.54 9.04
C ARG A 127 16.34 1.91 7.94
N THR A 128 15.19 1.33 8.29
CA THR A 128 14.26 0.72 7.33
C THR A 128 13.71 1.76 6.35
N ILE A 129 13.29 2.92 6.85
CA ILE A 129 12.82 4.03 6.01
C ILE A 129 13.90 4.45 5.01
N ARG A 130 15.15 4.60 5.47
CA ARG A 130 16.27 4.94 4.58
C ARG A 130 16.47 3.88 3.49
N GLN A 131 16.49 2.60 3.86
CA GLN A 131 16.63 1.51 2.89
C GLN A 131 15.48 1.45 1.89
N THR A 132 14.26 1.83 2.27
CA THR A 132 13.15 1.94 1.31
C THR A 132 13.30 3.15 0.40
N LEU A 133 13.80 4.28 0.90
CA LEU A 133 14.04 5.47 0.07
C LEU A 133 15.20 5.24 -0.91
N ASP A 134 16.27 4.55 -0.49
CA ASP A 134 17.41 4.21 -1.35
C ASP A 134 17.02 3.26 -2.51
N LYS A 135 15.90 2.55 -2.41
CA LYS A 135 15.37 1.71 -3.50
C LYS A 135 14.59 2.49 -4.56
N LEU A 136 14.30 3.77 -4.27
CA LEU A 136 13.57 4.66 -5.17
C LEU A 136 14.50 5.56 -6.02
N GLU A 137 15.80 5.58 -5.73
CA GLU A 137 16.86 6.20 -6.57
C GLU A 137 17.38 5.20 -7.62
#